data_AF-A0A2B8A1G6-F1
#
_entry.id   AF-A0A2B8A1G6-F1
#
_cell.length_a   1.000
_cell.length_b   1.000
_cell.length_c   1.000
_cell.angle_alpha   90.00
_cell.angle_beta   90.00
_cell.angle_gamma   90.00
#
_symmetry.space_group_name_H-M   'P 1'
#
loop_
_entity.id
_entity.type
_entity.pdbx_description
1 polymer ?
#
loop_
_entity_poly.entity_id
_entity_poly.type
_entity_poly.pdbx_seq_one_letter_code
_entity_poly.pdbx_strand_id
1 'polypeptide(L)' 'FEGAPVIEIFKALEVSYGVEIKYDKDKISNCILTVSLEGEDLFMRLQVVCNAINGKYRIDETRVIISSPGCG' A
#
# COMPACT_ATOMS: atom_id res chain seq x y z
N PHE A 1 9.49 -4.36 -6.70
CA PHE A 1 9.05 -3.19 -7.50
C PHE A 1 10.16 -2.17 -7.43
N GLU A 2 10.75 -1.80 -8.57
CA GLU A 2 11.81 -0.79 -8.64
C GLU A 2 11.19 0.52 -9.15
N GLY A 3 11.00 1.51 -8.28
CA GLY A 3 10.47 2.83 -8.65
C GLY A 3 9.01 2.84 -9.14
N ALA A 4 8.09 2.18 -8.43
CA ALA A 4 6.68 2.14 -8.79
C ALA A 4 5.83 3.12 -7.96
N PRO A 5 4.78 3.74 -8.53
CA PRO A 5 3.80 4.49 -7.77
C PRO A 5 3.11 3.60 -6.75
N VAL A 6 2.93 4.08 -5.52
CA VAL A 6 2.30 3.29 -4.44
C VAL A 6 0.88 2.84 -4.80
N ILE A 7 0.18 3.62 -5.64
CA ILE A 7 -1.14 3.30 -6.16
C ILE A 7 -1.11 2.01 -7.00
N GLU A 8 -0.08 1.82 -7.82
CA GLU A 8 0.07 0.59 -8.62
C GLU A 8 0.37 -0.62 -7.74
N ILE A 9 1.18 -0.41 -6.69
CA ILE A 9 1.49 -1.45 -5.72
C ILE A 9 0.20 -1.90 -5.01
N PHE A 10 -0.62 -0.97 -4.51
CA PHE A 10 -1.88 -1.33 -3.88
C PHE A 10 -2.82 -2.04 -4.85
N LYS A 11 -2.93 -1.56 -6.08
CA LYS A 11 -3.77 -2.21 -7.10
C LYS A 11 -3.30 -3.65 -7.42
N ALA A 12 -1.99 -3.87 -7.46
CA ALA A 12 -1.42 -5.21 -7.64
C ALA A 12 -1.75 -6.13 -6.45
N LEU A 13 -1.71 -5.60 -5.22
CA LEU A 13 -2.09 -6.33 -4.02
C LEU A 13 -3.60 -6.65 -3.98
N GLU A 14 -4.46 -5.70 -4.38
CA GLU A 14 -5.91 -5.94 -4.50
C GLU A 14 -6.21 -7.11 -5.44
N VAL A 15 -5.59 -7.13 -6.63
CA VAL A 15 -5.78 -8.19 -7.62
C VAL A 15 -5.20 -9.52 -7.16
N SER A 16 -3.99 -9.51 -6.59
CA SER A 16 -3.29 -10.74 -6.21
C SER A 16 -3.92 -11.44 -5.02
N TYR A 17 -4.56 -10.70 -4.11
CA TYR A 17 -5.12 -11.24 -2.86
C TYR A 17 -6.66 -11.13 -2.78
N GLY A 18 -7.32 -10.50 -3.75
CA GLY A 18 -8.78 -10.38 -3.79
C GLY A 18 -9.36 -9.50 -2.68
N VAL A 19 -8.61 -8.50 -2.23
CA VAL A 19 -9.02 -7.56 -1.16
C VAL A 19 -9.31 -6.18 -1.72
N GLU A 20 -10.14 -5.41 -1.02
CA GLU A 20 -10.39 -4.00 -1.36
C GLU A 20 -9.51 -3.10 -0.48
N ILE A 21 -8.63 -2.30 -1.09
CA ILE A 21 -7.73 -1.37 -0.40
C ILE A 21 -8.23 0.06 -0.63
N LYS A 22 -8.67 0.72 0.44
CA LYS A 22 -9.07 2.13 0.47
C LYS A 22 -7.92 3.01 0.93
N TYR A 23 -7.66 4.08 0.18
CA TYR A 23 -6.63 5.06 0.48
C TYR A 23 -7.01 6.43 -0.09
N ASP A 24 -6.43 7.48 0.48
CA ASP A 24 -6.56 8.85 0.00
C ASP A 24 -5.58 9.08 -1.16
N LYS A 25 -6.11 9.05 -2.39
CA LYS A 25 -5.31 9.15 -3.62
C LYS A 25 -4.52 10.45 -3.69
N ASP A 26 -5.10 11.57 -3.28
CA ASP A 26 -4.45 12.88 -3.37
C ASP A 26 -3.21 12.98 -2.47
N LYS A 27 -3.21 12.25 -1.34
CA LYS A 27 -2.07 12.23 -0.41
C LYS A 27 -0.91 11.37 -0.87
N ILE A 28 -1.17 10.35 -1.68
CA ILE A 28 -0.17 9.32 -1.98
C ILE A 28 0.12 9.14 -3.47
N SER A 29 -0.59 9.86 -4.36
CA SER A 29 -0.41 9.75 -5.82
C SER A 29 0.99 10.10 -6.29
N ASN A 30 1.69 10.95 -5.55
CA ASN A 30 3.05 11.37 -5.88
C ASN A 30 4.12 10.47 -5.22
N CYS A 31 3.72 9.44 -4.48
CA CYS A 31 4.65 8.54 -3.80
C CYS A 31 5.15 7.45 -4.72
N ILE A 32 6.44 7.55 -5.06
CA ILE A 32 7.19 6.52 -5.76
C ILE A 32 7.99 5.74 -4.72
N LEU A 33 7.77 4.43 -4.67
CA LEU A 33 8.45 3.55 -3.73
C LEU A 33 9.34 2.57 -4.48
N THR A 34 10.56 2.44 -3.96
CA THR A 34 11.46 1.34 -4.31
C THR A 34 11.39 0.33 -3.18
N VAL A 35 10.57 -0.70 -3.37
CA VAL A 35 10.33 -1.73 -2.37
C VAL A 35 10.35 -3.12 -3.02
N SER A 36 11.17 -3.99 -2.46
CA SER A 36 11.13 -5.42 -2.73
C SER A 36 10.01 -6.05 -1.92
N LEU A 37 8.88 -6.32 -2.57
CA LEU A 37 7.79 -7.10 -1.99
C LEU A 37 8.11 -8.59 -2.15
N GLU A 38 9.18 -9.03 -1.51
CA GLU A 38 9.55 -10.44 -1.41
C GLU A 38 8.96 -10.99 -0.11
N GLY A 39 7.95 -11.85 -0.22
CA GLY A 39 7.26 -12.42 0.95
C GLY A 39 5.90 -13.02 0.62
N GLU A 40 5.45 -13.94 1.47
CA GLU A 40 4.27 -14.79 1.26
C GLU A 40 2.93 -14.07 1.60
N ASP A 41 2.93 -13.17 2.59
CA ASP A 41 1.69 -12.59 3.15
C ASP A 41 1.40 -11.14 2.76
N LEU A 42 0.12 -10.85 2.47
CA LEU A 42 -0.41 -9.52 2.17
C LEU A 42 -0.08 -8.49 3.26
N PHE A 43 -0.22 -8.87 4.54
CA PHE A 43 -0.01 -7.95 5.67
C PHE A 43 1.41 -7.45 5.78
N MET A 44 2.38 -8.32 5.51
CA MET A 44 3.79 -7.93 5.50
C MET A 44 4.05 -6.95 4.36
N ARG A 45 3.52 -7.23 3.16
CA ARG A 45 3.63 -6.32 2.00
C ARG A 45 3.00 -4.96 2.31
N LEU A 46 1.79 -4.94 2.88
CA LEU A 46 1.12 -3.71 3.31
C LEU A 46 1.94 -2.94 4.34
N GLN A 47 2.53 -3.64 5.33
CA GLN A 47 3.35 -3.01 6.36
C GLN A 47 4.58 -2.31 5.77
N VAL A 48 5.30 -2.97 4.85
CA VAL A 48 6.47 -2.37 4.21
C VAL A 48 6.07 -1.14 3.39
N VAL A 49 4.98 -1.24 2.62
CA VAL A 49 4.48 -0.12 1.80
C VAL A 49 4.03 1.04 2.69
N CYS A 50 3.25 0.78 3.74
CA CYS A 50 2.79 1.79 4.68
C CYS A 50 3.95 2.48 5.39
N ASN A 51 4.97 1.74 5.82
CA ASN A 51 6.16 2.33 6.45
C ASN A 51 6.87 3.31 5.51
N ALA A 52 6.97 2.99 4.23
CA ALA A 52 7.65 3.86 3.26
C ALA A 52 6.91 5.18 3.00
N ILE A 53 5.59 5.23 3.20
CA ILE A 53 4.77 6.46 3.12
C ILE A 53 4.41 7.02 4.50
N ASN A 54 5.11 6.60 5.55
CA ASN A 54 4.82 6.99 6.94
C ASN A 54 3.34 6.81 7.34
N GLY A 55 2.69 5.81 6.75
CA GLY A 55 1.29 5.49 6.89
C GLY A 55 1.04 4.28 7.78
N LYS A 56 -0.23 4.00 8.00
CA LYS A 56 -0.74 2.84 8.73
C LYS A 56 -1.91 2.25 7.97
N TYR A 57 -2.10 0.94 8.07
CA TYR A 57 -3.30 0.28 7.57
C TYR A 57 -4.14 -0.24 8.73
N ARG A 58 -5.45 -0.34 8.52
CA ARG A 58 -6.40 -1.01 9.39
C ARG A 58 -7.28 -1.92 8.55
N ILE A 59 -7.67 -3.06 9.10
CA ILE A 59 -8.63 -3.96 8.48
C ILE A 59 -10.02 -3.62 9.04
N ASP A 60 -10.99 -3.48 8.15
CA ASP A 60 -12.39 -3.18 8.45
C ASP A 60 -13.25 -4.25 7.75
N GLU A 61 -13.64 -5.27 8.51
CA GLU A 61 -14.35 -6.48 8.06
C GLU A 61 -13.65 -7.26 6.94
N THR A 62 -13.68 -6.74 5.72
CA THR A 62 -13.11 -7.32 4.49
C THR A 62 -12.27 -6.31 3.69
N ARG A 63 -12.13 -5.09 4.20
CA ARG A 63 -11.45 -3.98 3.52
C ARG A 63 -10.21 -3.57 4.27
N VAL A 64 -9.19 -3.15 3.54
CA VAL A 64 -7.97 -2.57 4.10
C VAL A 64 -8.06 -1.06 3.93
N ILE A 65 -8.11 -0.32 5.03
CA ILE A 65 -8.09 1.15 5.02
C ILE A 65 -6.68 1.63 5.33
N ILE A 66 -6.08 2.35 4.40
CA ILE A 66 -4.74 2.94 4.53
C ILE A 66 -4.88 4.43 4.81
N SER A 67 -4.24 4.86 5.90
CA SER A 67 -4.13 6.25 6.30
C SER A 67 -2.66 6.64 6.31
N SER A 68 -2.30 7.61 5.49
CA SER A 68 -0.94 8.14 5.39
C SER A 68 -1.00 9.66 5.29
N PRO A 69 -0.04 10.39 5.91
CA PRO A 69 0.13 11.82 5.69
C PRO A 69 0.65 12.14 4.27
N GLY A 70 1.06 11.13 3.50
CA GLY A 70 1.81 11.26 2.26
C GLY A 70 3.29 10.97 2.47
N CYS A 71 4.02 10.85 1.36
CA CYS A 71 5.48 10.85 1.34
C CYS A 71 5.95 12.31 1.18
N GLY A 72 6.86 12.73 2.06
CA GLY A 72 7.47 14.06 2.06
C GLY A 72 8.93 13.97 1.66
#